data_AF-A0A1R4FG69-F1
#
_entry.id   AF-A0A1R4FG69-F1
#
_cell.length_a   1.000
_cell.length_b   1.000
_cell.length_c   1.000
_cell.angle_alpha   90.00
_cell.angle_beta   90.00
_cell.angle_gamma   90.00
#
_symmetry.space_group_name_H-M   'P 1'
#
loop_
_entity.id
_entity.type
_entity.pdbx_description
1 polymer ?
#
loop_
_entity_poly.entity_id
_entity_poly.type
_entity_poly.pdbx_seq_one_letter_code
_entity_poly.pdbx_strand_id
1 'polypeptide(L)'
;MDGSLTMIIPVRDSRGVSQWDSAMRLLDVTVARALRQHGPTPHVVLVMTRGDRPPESASWPGVTLVEVELPYSELSEGQGKRRWIEIRRDKGARVAAGVLAAAPGGHIMVADWDDLVSPRISQLVADNPEAPGWRAESGFILRHRPHRLRHRTGYAHRQRLNSGDSQRSRWLATWHD
;
A
#
# COMPACT_ATOMS: atom_id res chain seq x y z
N MET A 1 10.67 13.81 12.24
CA MET A 1 10.67 13.21 10.88
C MET A 1 10.69 14.35 9.86
N ASP A 2 11.12 14.12 8.62
CA ASP A 2 11.30 15.20 7.62
C ASP A 2 10.01 15.63 6.88
N GLY A 3 8.85 15.07 7.25
CA GLY A 3 7.57 15.33 6.60
C GLY A 3 7.41 14.66 5.23
N SER A 4 8.33 13.78 4.83
CA SER A 4 8.20 12.97 3.63
C SER A 4 7.34 11.71 3.87
N LEU A 5 6.84 11.15 2.78
CA LEU A 5 6.11 9.88 2.77
C LEU A 5 6.78 8.90 1.81
N THR A 6 7.14 7.73 2.31
CA THR A 6 7.58 6.59 1.50
C THR A 6 6.48 5.52 1.47
N MET A 7 6.00 5.20 0.26
CA MET A 7 5.02 4.14 0.05
C MET A 7 5.72 2.85 -0.39
N ILE A 8 5.58 1.78 0.40
CA ILE A 8 6.16 0.48 0.10
C ILE A 8 5.06 -0.44 -0.42
N ILE A 9 5.22 -0.93 -1.64
CA ILE A 9 4.27 -1.80 -2.31
C ILE A 9 4.95 -3.17 -2.54
N PRO A 10 4.71 -4.15 -1.65
CA PRO A 10 5.22 -5.50 -1.83
C PRO A 10 4.42 -6.23 -2.91
N VAL A 11 5.12 -6.72 -3.93
CA VAL A 11 4.54 -7.53 -5.00
C VAL A 11 4.94 -8.98 -4.79
N ARG A 12 3.96 -9.89 -4.79
CA ARG A 12 4.20 -11.32 -4.64
C ARG A 12 4.92 -11.89 -5.86
N ASP A 13 5.71 -12.92 -5.64
CA ASP A 13 6.37 -13.72 -6.67
C ASP A 13 5.40 -14.15 -7.80
N SER A 14 5.81 -13.93 -9.06
CA SER A 14 4.97 -14.18 -10.24
C SER A 14 4.50 -15.62 -10.36
N ARG A 15 5.26 -16.61 -9.87
CA ARG A 15 4.85 -18.04 -9.85
C ARG A 15 3.56 -18.26 -9.07
N GLY A 16 3.28 -17.40 -8.09
CA GLY A 16 2.09 -17.46 -7.26
C GLY A 16 0.89 -16.67 -7.82
N VAL A 17 0.99 -16.06 -9.00
CA VAL A 17 0.01 -15.11 -9.54
C VAL A 17 -0.48 -15.59 -10.92
N SER A 18 -1.74 -16.00 -11.00
CA SER A 18 -2.32 -16.59 -12.21
C SER A 18 -2.51 -15.61 -13.37
N GLN A 19 -2.64 -14.31 -13.10
CA GLN A 19 -2.85 -13.26 -14.11
C GLN A 19 -1.84 -12.13 -13.90
N TRP A 20 -0.55 -12.43 -14.09
CA TRP A 20 0.53 -11.48 -13.87
C TRP A 20 0.33 -10.15 -14.60
N ASP A 21 -0.01 -10.20 -15.89
CA ASP A 21 -0.20 -9.00 -16.71
C ASP A 21 -1.35 -8.11 -16.21
N SER A 22 -2.43 -8.71 -15.70
CA SER A 22 -3.52 -7.97 -15.09
C SER A 22 -3.09 -7.35 -13.76
N ALA A 23 -2.30 -8.07 -12.97
CA ALA A 23 -1.75 -7.55 -11.72
C ALA A 23 -0.80 -6.36 -11.97
N MET A 24 0.07 -6.45 -12.98
CA MET A 24 0.99 -5.36 -13.33
C MET A 24 0.26 -4.12 -13.84
N ARG A 25 -0.79 -4.27 -14.65
CA ARG A 25 -1.63 -3.13 -15.06
C ARG A 25 -2.35 -2.47 -13.90
N LEU A 26 -2.81 -3.24 -12.91
CA LEU A 26 -3.41 -2.68 -11.71
C LEU A 26 -2.35 -1.97 -10.85
N LEU A 27 -1.15 -2.54 -10.77
CA LEU A 27 -0.02 -1.91 -10.09
C LEU A 27 0.37 -0.58 -10.76
N ASP A 28 0.39 -0.49 -12.10
CA ASP A 28 0.60 0.79 -12.80
C ASP A 28 -0.43 1.86 -12.37
N VAL A 29 -1.70 1.47 -12.24
CA VAL A 29 -2.76 2.37 -11.76
C VAL A 29 -2.52 2.77 -10.30
N THR A 30 -2.17 1.82 -9.44
CA THR A 30 -1.86 2.07 -8.03
C THR A 30 -0.69 3.05 -7.90
N VAL A 31 0.41 2.84 -8.62
CA VAL A 31 1.57 3.74 -8.61
C VAL A 31 1.23 5.11 -9.17
N ALA A 32 0.48 5.18 -10.27
CA ALA A 32 0.02 6.46 -10.80
C ALA A 32 -0.82 7.24 -9.78
N ARG A 33 -1.65 6.57 -8.99
CA ARG A 33 -2.43 7.21 -7.91
C ARG A 33 -1.58 7.56 -6.70
N ALA A 34 -0.61 6.74 -6.34
CA ALA A 34 0.36 7.00 -5.29
C ALA A 34 1.17 8.27 -5.58
N LEU A 35 1.58 8.49 -6.83
CA LEU A 35 2.36 9.68 -7.23
C LEU A 35 1.49 10.94 -7.41
N ARG A 36 0.18 10.80 -7.69
CA ARG A 36 -0.76 11.93 -7.85
C ARG A 36 -1.31 12.41 -6.51
N GLN A 37 -0.44 12.95 -5.67
CA GLN A 37 -0.78 13.52 -4.37
C GLN A 37 -0.85 15.04 -4.42
N HIS A 38 -1.57 15.61 -3.46
CA HIS A 38 -1.45 17.01 -3.10
C HIS A 38 -0.24 17.17 -2.17
N GLY A 39 0.48 18.27 -2.32
CA GLY A 39 1.70 18.52 -1.57
C GLY A 39 2.92 17.76 -2.14
N PRO A 40 3.90 17.42 -1.29
CA PRO A 40 5.09 16.70 -1.72
C PRO A 40 4.76 15.33 -2.34
N THR A 41 5.37 15.04 -3.49
CA THR A 41 5.24 13.72 -4.12
C THR A 41 5.90 12.66 -3.24
N PRO A 42 5.20 11.56 -2.89
CA PRO A 42 5.80 10.50 -2.09
C PRO A 42 6.83 9.71 -2.90
N HIS A 43 7.80 9.14 -2.21
CA HIS A 43 8.71 8.16 -2.80
C HIS A 43 8.04 6.78 -2.81
N VAL A 44 7.94 6.14 -3.96
CA VAL A 44 7.29 4.82 -4.10
C VAL A 44 8.36 3.75 -4.24
N VAL A 45 8.25 2.69 -3.45
CA VAL A 45 9.18 1.56 -3.44
C VAL A 45 8.41 0.30 -3.82
N LEU A 46 8.72 -0.23 -5.01
CA LEU A 46 8.18 -1.50 -5.48
C LEU A 46 9.13 -2.62 -5.06
N VAL A 47 8.64 -3.60 -4.32
CA VAL A 47 9.47 -4.74 -3.90
C VAL A 47 9.03 -6.00 -4.63
N MET A 48 9.85 -6.48 -5.57
CA MET A 48 9.51 -7.56 -6.49
C MET A 48 10.54 -8.70 -6.41
N THR A 49 10.15 -9.91 -6.79
CA THR A 49 11.13 -10.99 -6.93
C THR A 49 12.07 -10.67 -8.09
N ARG A 50 13.38 -10.90 -7.92
CA ARG A 50 14.37 -10.72 -8.98
C ARG A 50 14.01 -11.54 -10.22
N GLY A 51 14.05 -10.90 -11.38
CA GLY A 51 13.73 -11.53 -12.67
C GLY A 51 12.24 -11.61 -13.01
N ASP A 52 11.33 -11.25 -12.10
CA ASP A 52 9.93 -11.03 -12.46
C ASP A 52 9.82 -9.81 -13.38
N ARG A 53 8.93 -9.88 -14.38
CA ARG A 53 8.69 -8.74 -15.28
C ARG A 53 8.01 -7.59 -14.52
N PRO A 54 8.65 -6.41 -14.38
CA PRO A 54 8.08 -5.30 -13.62
C PRO A 54 6.92 -4.61 -14.37
N PRO A 55 6.10 -3.80 -13.68
CA PRO A 55 5.16 -2.89 -14.33
C PRO A 55 5.92 -1.76 -15.06
N GLU A 56 5.26 -1.06 -15.98
CA GLU A 56 5.86 0.09 -16.68
C GLU A 56 6.30 1.17 -15.68
N SER A 57 5.48 1.36 -14.65
CA SER A 57 5.69 2.34 -13.58
C SER A 57 6.95 2.14 -12.76
N ALA A 58 7.61 0.98 -12.83
CA ALA A 58 8.88 0.75 -12.14
C ALA A 58 10.01 1.65 -12.64
N SER A 59 9.88 2.19 -13.85
CA SER A 59 10.85 3.11 -14.46
C SER A 59 10.50 4.59 -14.28
N TRP A 60 9.37 4.91 -13.64
CA TRP A 60 8.90 6.28 -13.53
C TRP A 60 9.69 7.09 -12.49
N PRO A 61 9.80 8.42 -12.65
CA PRO A 61 10.38 9.29 -11.63
C PRO A 61 9.68 9.15 -10.28
N GLY A 62 10.46 9.10 -9.20
CA GLY A 62 9.93 8.92 -7.83
C GLY A 62 9.60 7.47 -7.47
N VAL A 63 9.90 6.51 -8.35
CA VAL A 63 9.74 5.07 -8.10
C VAL A 63 11.11 4.40 -7.98
N THR A 64 11.27 3.52 -6.99
CA THR A 64 12.43 2.65 -6.85
C THR A 64 11.99 1.20 -6.87
N LEU A 65 12.55 0.43 -7.80
CA LEU A 65 12.40 -1.02 -7.84
C LEU A 65 13.47 -1.68 -6.94
N VAL A 66 13.02 -2.47 -5.98
CA VAL A 66 13.84 -3.29 -5.10
C VAL A 66 13.60 -4.74 -5.47
N GLU A 67 14.60 -5.38 -6.06
CA GLU A 67 14.55 -6.79 -6.41
C GLU A 67 15.08 -7.66 -5.26
N VAL A 68 14.28 -8.65 -4.85
CA VAL A 68 14.62 -9.57 -3.77
C VAL A 68 14.69 -11.02 -4.26
N GLU A 69 15.58 -11.79 -3.64
CA GLU A 69 15.60 -13.25 -3.76
C GLU A 69 15.08 -13.84 -2.46
N LEU A 70 13.78 -14.10 -2.41
CA LEU A 70 13.13 -14.78 -1.29
C LEU A 70 12.77 -16.21 -1.70
N PRO A 71 12.89 -17.20 -0.79
CA PRO A 71 12.43 -18.55 -1.06
C PRO A 71 10.95 -18.55 -1.45
N TYR A 72 10.63 -19.15 -2.60
CA TYR A 72 9.24 -19.32 -3.00
C TYR A 72 8.56 -20.34 -2.10
N SER A 73 7.36 -19.99 -1.66
CA SER A 73 6.48 -20.89 -0.92
C SER A 73 5.10 -20.82 -1.57
N GLU A 74 4.66 -21.97 -2.10
CA GLU A 74 3.27 -22.12 -2.51
C GLU A 74 2.36 -21.88 -1.30
N LEU A 75 1.28 -21.15 -1.53
CA LEU A 75 0.32 -20.90 -0.47
C LEU A 75 -0.53 -22.14 -0.26
N SER A 76 -0.66 -22.55 1.00
CA SER A 76 -1.56 -23.63 1.40
C SER A 76 -2.97 -23.39 0.86
N GLU A 77 -3.65 -24.44 0.42
CA GLU A 77 -5.01 -24.36 -0.11
C GLU A 77 -6.03 -23.83 0.91
N GLY A 78 -7.17 -23.34 0.42
CA GLY A 78 -8.23 -22.78 1.24
C GLY A 78 -7.94 -21.37 1.78
N GLN A 79 -8.65 -20.96 2.85
CA GLN A 79 -8.52 -19.63 3.48
C GLN A 79 -8.12 -19.72 4.96
N GLY A 80 -7.49 -20.83 5.36
CA GLY A 80 -7.18 -21.13 6.76
C GLY A 80 -6.04 -20.28 7.35
N LYS A 81 -5.86 -20.39 8.68
CA LYS A 81 -4.83 -19.66 9.46
C LYS A 81 -3.42 -19.81 8.88
N ARG A 82 -3.07 -21.00 8.40
CA ARG A 82 -1.74 -21.29 7.84
C ARG A 82 -1.45 -20.45 6.59
N ARG A 83 -2.39 -20.39 5.63
CA ARG A 83 -2.29 -19.53 4.45
C ARG A 83 -2.09 -18.06 4.82
N TRP A 84 -2.82 -17.57 5.83
CA TRP A 84 -2.67 -16.19 6.29
C TRP A 84 -1.28 -15.90 6.89
N ILE A 85 -0.68 -16.85 7.60
CA ILE A 85 0.68 -16.72 8.13
C ILE A 85 1.69 -16.67 6.98
N GLU A 86 1.54 -17.53 5.98
CA GLU A 86 2.41 -17.57 4.80
C GLU A 86 2.36 -16.24 4.03
N ILE A 87 1.15 -15.71 3.77
CA ILE A 87 0.96 -14.39 3.12
C ILE A 87 1.65 -13.28 3.93
N ARG A 88 1.44 -13.25 5.26
CA ARG A 88 2.03 -12.21 6.11
C ARG A 88 3.55 -12.32 6.18
N ARG A 89 4.10 -13.53 6.11
CA ARG A 89 5.54 -13.76 6.12
C ARG A 89 6.19 -13.25 4.84
N ASP A 90 5.64 -13.60 3.68
CA ASP A 90 6.13 -13.08 2.38
C ASP A 90 5.99 -11.56 2.30
N LYS A 91 4.80 -11.03 2.63
CA LYS A 91 4.55 -9.57 2.66
C LYS A 91 5.51 -8.86 3.61
N GLY A 92 5.69 -9.38 4.83
CA GLY A 92 6.57 -8.79 5.84
C GLY A 92 8.03 -8.77 5.42
N ALA A 93 8.54 -9.84 4.81
CA ALA A 93 9.91 -9.89 4.31
C ALA A 93 10.15 -8.86 3.19
N ARG A 94 9.20 -8.72 2.27
CA ARG A 94 9.26 -7.70 1.19
C ARG A 94 9.19 -6.28 1.74
N VAL A 95 8.29 -6.02 2.69
CA VAL A 95 8.22 -4.72 3.37
C VAL A 95 9.54 -4.39 4.05
N ALA A 96 10.12 -5.33 4.80
CA ALA A 96 11.41 -5.12 5.45
C ALA A 96 12.53 -4.79 4.44
N ALA A 97 12.60 -5.51 3.33
CA ALA A 97 13.55 -5.22 2.25
C ALA A 97 13.35 -3.81 1.66
N GLY A 98 12.09 -3.40 1.43
CA GLY A 98 11.77 -2.06 0.95
C GLY A 98 12.18 -0.95 1.93
N VAL A 99 11.93 -1.14 3.23
CA VAL A 99 12.33 -0.17 4.27
C VAL A 99 13.84 -0.03 4.32
N LEU A 100 14.57 -1.15 4.32
CA LEU A 100 16.03 -1.17 4.37
C LEU A 100 16.65 -0.50 3.13
N ALA A 101 16.10 -0.75 1.95
CA ALA A 101 16.60 -0.17 0.70
C ALA A 101 16.32 1.33 0.59
N ALA A 102 15.14 1.78 1.03
CA ALA A 102 14.73 3.17 0.91
C ALA A 102 15.27 4.08 2.02
N ALA A 103 15.60 3.50 3.19
CA ALA A 103 16.08 4.23 4.37
C ALA A 103 15.28 5.53 4.64
N PRO A 104 13.95 5.43 4.79
CA PRO A 104 13.08 6.60 4.83
C PRO A 104 13.37 7.50 6.05
N GLY A 105 13.44 8.82 5.82
CA GLY A 105 13.56 9.84 6.88
C GLY A 105 12.23 10.31 7.47
N GLY A 106 11.14 9.98 6.78
CA GLY A 106 9.76 10.36 7.09
C GLY A 106 8.86 9.18 7.46
N HIS A 107 7.57 9.34 7.17
CA HIS A 107 6.57 8.29 7.41
C HIS A 107 6.62 7.19 6.35
N ILE A 108 6.24 6.00 6.75
CA ILE A 108 6.11 4.84 5.88
C ILE A 108 4.64 4.44 5.78
N MET A 109 4.17 4.20 4.55
CA MET A 109 2.87 3.57 4.31
C MET A 109 3.09 2.28 3.50
N VAL A 110 2.53 1.17 3.99
CA VAL A 110 2.49 -0.08 3.20
C VAL A 110 1.15 -0.13 2.47
N ALA A 111 1.18 -0.25 1.15
CA ALA A 111 -0.01 -0.37 0.31
C ALA A 111 0.01 -1.70 -0.45
N ASP A 112 -1.16 -2.32 -0.66
CA ASP A 112 -1.25 -3.46 -1.57
C ASP A 112 -1.17 -2.97 -3.03
N TRP A 113 -0.76 -3.87 -3.93
CA TRP A 113 -0.51 -3.54 -5.34
C TRP A 113 -1.79 -3.13 -6.10
N ASP A 114 -2.97 -3.36 -5.53
CA ASP A 114 -4.28 -3.01 -6.06
C ASP A 114 -5.04 -1.94 -5.23
N ASP A 115 -4.37 -1.27 -4.29
CA ASP A 115 -4.99 -0.23 -3.45
C ASP A 115 -4.94 1.16 -4.10
N LEU A 116 -6.09 1.83 -4.18
CA LEU A 116 -6.14 3.26 -4.53
C LEU A 116 -6.05 4.12 -3.27
N VAL A 117 -4.96 4.88 -3.14
CA VAL A 117 -4.75 5.79 -2.01
C VAL A 117 -5.39 7.16 -2.27
N SER A 118 -5.85 7.80 -1.18
CA SER A 118 -6.36 9.17 -1.21
C SER A 118 -5.27 10.12 -1.74
N PRO A 119 -5.60 11.13 -2.58
CA PRO A 119 -4.62 12.12 -3.06
C PRO A 119 -4.21 13.13 -1.98
N ARG A 120 -4.69 13.00 -0.74
CA ARG A 120 -4.44 13.96 0.35
C ARG A 120 -3.44 13.46 1.38
N ILE A 121 -2.93 12.24 1.25
CA ILE A 121 -2.14 11.61 2.32
C ILE A 121 -0.77 12.28 2.44
N SER A 122 -0.13 12.66 1.34
CA SER A 122 1.18 13.33 1.41
C SER A 122 1.11 14.70 2.06
N GLN A 123 0.13 15.54 1.70
CA GLN A 123 -0.04 16.84 2.36
C GLN A 123 -0.32 16.67 3.86
N LEU A 124 -1.15 15.69 4.25
CA LEU A 124 -1.42 15.40 5.65
C LEU A 124 -0.14 15.05 6.44
N VAL A 125 0.73 14.24 5.83
CA VAL A 125 2.04 13.87 6.39
C VAL A 125 2.95 15.09 6.51
N ALA A 126 3.06 15.88 5.44
CA ALA A 126 3.90 17.07 5.39
C ALA A 126 3.46 18.14 6.43
N ASP A 127 2.16 18.28 6.66
CA ASP A 127 1.60 19.21 7.64
C ASP A 127 1.76 18.72 9.09
N ASN A 128 2.02 17.42 9.29
CA ASN A 128 2.05 16.78 10.61
C ASN A 128 3.23 15.79 10.74
N PRO A 129 4.48 16.24 10.56
CA PRO A 129 5.65 15.36 10.50
C PRO A 129 5.91 14.62 11.82
N GLU A 130 5.48 15.15 12.95
CA GLU A 130 5.70 14.53 14.27
C GLU A 130 4.53 13.64 14.73
N ALA A 131 3.47 13.49 13.93
CA ALA A 131 2.38 12.59 14.27
C ALA A 131 2.85 11.12 14.23
N PRO A 132 2.42 10.25 15.15
CA PRO A 132 2.84 8.84 15.15
C PRO A 132 2.24 8.03 13.98
N GLY A 133 1.23 8.57 13.28
CA GLY A 133 0.59 7.96 12.12
C GLY A 133 -0.90 8.28 12.05
N TRP A 134 -1.58 7.72 11.05
CA TRP A 134 -3.00 7.93 10.81
C TRP A 134 -3.73 6.63 10.57
N ARG A 135 -5.04 6.69 10.79
CA ARG A 135 -5.94 5.58 10.52
C ARG A 135 -7.11 6.05 9.67
N ALA A 136 -7.40 5.32 8.61
CA ALA A 136 -8.63 5.49 7.84
C ALA A 136 -9.84 4.96 8.63
N GLU A 137 -10.88 5.78 8.76
CA GLU A 137 -12.16 5.38 9.38
C GLU A 137 -13.15 4.81 8.36
N SER A 138 -13.02 5.25 7.11
CA SER A 138 -13.86 4.87 5.99
C SER A 138 -13.06 4.79 4.69
N GLY A 139 -13.66 4.18 3.68
CA GLY A 139 -13.07 3.99 2.36
C GLY A 139 -14.08 3.43 1.38
N PHE A 140 -13.61 3.09 0.19
CA PHE A 140 -14.45 2.56 -0.88
C PHE A 140 -13.87 1.26 -1.41
N ILE A 141 -14.75 0.32 -1.76
CA ILE A 141 -14.38 -0.84 -2.57
C ILE A 141 -14.83 -0.55 -3.99
N LEU A 142 -13.88 -0.51 -4.92
CA LEU A 142 -14.14 -0.42 -6.35
C LEU A 142 -14.40 -1.83 -6.92
N ARG A 143 -15.55 -2.01 -7.57
CA ARG A 143 -15.78 -3.13 -8.47
C ARG A 143 -15.63 -2.61 -9.90
N HIS A 144 -14.79 -3.26 -10.70
CA HIS A 144 -14.56 -2.83 -12.09
C HIS A 144 -15.73 -3.15 -13.03
N ARG A 145 -16.57 -4.16 -12.75
CA ARG A 145 -17.71 -4.50 -13.61
C ARG A 145 -18.96 -4.92 -12.83
N PRO A 146 -20.10 -4.22 -13.04
CA PRO A 146 -20.16 -2.82 -13.48
C PRO A 146 -19.32 -1.93 -12.54
N HIS A 147 -18.80 -0.79 -13.03
CA HIS A 147 -18.08 0.17 -12.20
C HIS A 147 -18.97 0.62 -11.05
N ARG A 148 -18.64 0.21 -9.82
CA ARG A 148 -19.39 0.58 -8.61
C ARG A 148 -18.42 0.85 -7.48
N LEU A 149 -18.61 1.98 -6.82
CA LEU A 149 -17.99 2.27 -5.54
C LEU A 149 -18.97 1.89 -4.44
N ARG A 150 -18.53 1.01 -3.54
CA ARG A 150 -19.26 0.71 -2.31
C ARG A 150 -18.53 1.35 -1.15
N HIS A 151 -19.18 2.33 -0.53
CA HIS A 151 -18.70 2.91 0.72
C HIS A 151 -18.63 1.83 1.81
N ARG A 152 -17.55 1.85 2.58
CA ARG A 152 -17.29 0.96 3.70
C ARG A 152 -16.83 1.81 4.87
N THR A 153 -17.48 1.62 6.00
CA THR A 153 -17.06 2.19 7.29
C THR A 153 -16.41 1.11 8.14
N GLY A 154 -15.58 1.52 9.09
CA GLY A 154 -15.02 0.59 10.08
C GLY A 154 -13.86 -0.27 9.57
N TYR A 155 -12.99 0.30 8.71
CA TYR A 155 -11.69 -0.31 8.35
C TYR A 155 -10.73 -0.47 9.54
N ALA A 156 -11.17 -0.07 10.74
CA ALA A 156 -10.65 -0.55 11.99
C ALA A 156 -10.45 -2.07 11.97
N HIS A 157 -9.19 -2.51 11.97
CA HIS A 157 -8.86 -3.75 12.68
C HIS A 157 -9.55 -3.64 14.05
N ARG A 158 -10.53 -4.52 14.30
CA ARG A 158 -11.23 -4.60 15.59
C ARG A 158 -10.26 -5.20 16.62
N GLN A 159 -9.19 -4.48 16.95
CA GLN A 159 -8.55 -4.61 18.23
C GLN A 159 -9.45 -3.83 19.20
N ARG A 160 -10.07 -4.54 20.15
CA ARG A 160 -10.63 -3.89 21.34
C ARG A 160 -9.43 -3.26 22.06
N LEU A 161 -9.19 -1.98 21.81
CA LEU A 161 -8.37 -1.17 22.69
C LEU A 161 -9.30 -0.67 23.80
N ASN A 162 -9.09 -1.20 25.00
CA ASN A 162 -9.60 -0.56 26.21
C ASN A 162 -8.87 0.78 26.38
N SER A 163 -9.62 1.76 26.88
CA SER A 163 -9.20 3.08 27.40
C SER A 163 -8.50 4.03 26.43
N GLY A 164 -9.30 4.99 25.94
CA GLY A 164 -9.18 6.37 26.41
C GLY A 164 -8.02 7.20 25.87
N ASP A 165 -8.10 7.61 24.60
CA ASP A 165 -7.87 9.03 24.29
C ASP A 165 -8.50 9.38 22.94
N SER A 166 -9.26 10.47 22.90
CA SER A 166 -10.05 10.87 21.74
C SER A 166 -9.56 12.21 21.21
N GLN A 167 -8.73 12.17 20.17
CA GLN A 167 -8.69 13.26 19.19
C GLN A 167 -9.33 12.77 17.90
N ARG A 168 -10.56 13.24 17.69
CA ARG A 168 -11.41 12.93 16.54
C ARG A 168 -11.19 13.99 15.46
N SER A 169 -10.44 13.68 14.42
CA SER A 169 -10.42 14.46 13.18
C SER A 169 -11.26 13.73 12.14
N ARG A 170 -12.49 14.21 11.97
CA ARG A 170 -13.52 13.68 11.08
C ARG A 170 -13.25 14.19 9.66
N TRP A 171 -12.68 13.38 8.77
CA TRP A 171 -12.54 13.73 7.36
C TRP A 171 -13.71 13.14 6.56
N LEU A 172 -14.69 13.99 6.26
CA LEU A 172 -15.71 13.76 5.23
C LEU A 172 -15.10 14.14 3.88
N ALA A 173 -15.00 13.20 2.95
CA ALA A 173 -14.80 13.51 1.54
C ALA A 173 -16.14 13.34 0.82
N THR A 174 -16.88 14.43 0.70
CA THR A 174 -17.95 14.57 -0.29
C THR A 174 -17.30 14.84 -1.65
N TRP A 175 -17.71 14.07 -2.66
CA TRP A 175 -17.52 14.42 -4.07
C TRP A 175 -18.70 15.30 -4.48
N HIS A 176 -18.42 16.44 -5.10
CA HIS A 176 -19.36 17.15 -5.95
C HIS A 176 -18.79 17.07 -7.38
N ASP A 177 -19.66 16.72 -8.31
CA ASP A 177 -19.40 16.62 -9.75
C ASP A 177 -18.88 17.93 -10.35
#